data_AF-A0A0F9K2Z5-F1
#
_entry.id   AF-A0A0F9K2Z5-F1
#
_cell.length_a   1.000
_cell.length_b   1.000
_cell.length_c   1.000
_cell.angle_alpha   90.00
_cell.angle_beta   90.00
_cell.angle_gamma   90.00
#
_symmetry.space_group_name_H-M   'P 1'
#
loop_
_entity.id
_entity.type
_entity.pdbx_description
1 polymer ?
#
loop_
_entity_poly.entity_id
_entity_poly.type
_entity_poly.pdbx_seq_one_letter_code
_entity_poly.pdbx_strand_id
1 'polypeptide(L)'
;MDRPNVYVYVTTSLDGRLSLEPNAILYNPDNINLNKYPRFHDMFGDSIFGALVDELKESYKPDTFMEGSNMIMFEGQEVKRLPKYNGDSEYLYQDYLPTEITKNPKRKFWLAIVDGKGRLRSGYKGNEDNEQSHILHLVSYNVAPEYLAFLQNNKIPYLISGKERVDLKNMLSKMYTKLNLKSIMISSAGKLSGALLRDDLIDEINILFNPFIIGGFKTPVLFASPELNPPKILPTKLTLISSKVNDNGSIWVRYKVIPNSEKK
;
A
#
# COMPACT_ATOMS: atom_id res chain seq x y z
N MET A 1 -16.38 14.58 -1.93
CA MET A 1 -15.80 13.36 -1.34
C MET A 1 -14.67 13.81 -0.45
N ASP A 2 -14.75 13.51 0.84
CA ASP A 2 -13.75 13.95 1.83
C ASP A 2 -12.65 12.89 1.99
N ARG A 3 -12.10 12.43 0.86
CA ARG A 3 -10.99 11.47 0.77
C ARG A 3 -10.19 11.69 -0.53
N PRO A 4 -8.90 11.33 -0.59
CA PRO A 4 -8.16 11.32 -1.85
C PRO A 4 -8.71 10.27 -2.82
N ASN A 5 -8.41 10.46 -4.10
CA ASN A 5 -8.55 9.43 -5.11
C ASN A 5 -7.49 8.34 -4.90
N VAL A 6 -7.87 7.08 -5.07
CA VAL A 6 -7.03 5.90 -4.83
C VAL A 6 -6.90 5.10 -6.12
N TYR A 7 -5.67 5.01 -6.59
CA TYR A 7 -5.28 4.31 -7.81
C TYR A 7 -4.41 3.11 -7.45
N VAL A 8 -4.91 1.90 -7.68
CA VAL A 8 -4.09 0.67 -7.52
C VAL A 8 -3.31 0.45 -8.81
N TYR A 9 -2.02 0.15 -8.70
CA TYR A 9 -1.17 -0.21 -9.83
C TYR A 9 -0.29 -1.40 -9.46
N VAL A 10 -0.17 -2.40 -10.33
CA VAL A 10 0.60 -3.62 -10.04
C VAL A 10 0.95 -4.40 -11.30
N THR A 11 2.04 -5.17 -11.22
CA THR A 11 2.41 -6.20 -12.19
C THR A 11 2.18 -7.60 -11.60
N THR A 12 1.69 -8.53 -12.41
CA THR A 12 1.25 -9.85 -11.93
C THR A 12 1.41 -10.94 -13.00
N SER A 13 1.36 -12.21 -12.61
CA SER A 13 1.14 -13.31 -13.55
C SER A 13 -0.25 -13.24 -14.19
N LEU A 14 -0.46 -13.95 -15.29
CA LEU A 14 -1.76 -14.05 -15.97
C LEU A 14 -2.87 -14.58 -15.05
N ASP A 15 -2.54 -15.46 -14.10
CA ASP A 15 -3.46 -15.98 -13.09
C ASP A 15 -3.57 -15.11 -11.81
N GLY A 16 -3.03 -13.89 -11.84
CA GLY A 16 -3.21 -12.89 -10.78
C GLY A 16 -2.33 -13.07 -9.54
N ARG A 17 -1.18 -13.75 -9.66
CA ARG A 17 -0.22 -13.93 -8.56
C ARG A 17 0.79 -12.80 -8.49
N LEU A 18 1.10 -12.42 -7.26
CA LEU A 18 1.94 -11.26 -6.92
C LEU A 18 3.38 -11.65 -6.56
N SER A 19 3.66 -12.94 -6.39
CA SER A 19 5.00 -13.47 -6.10
C SER A 19 5.12 -14.90 -6.60
N LEU A 20 6.36 -15.39 -6.72
CA LEU A 20 6.65 -16.78 -7.12
C LEU A 20 6.44 -17.79 -5.98
N GLU A 21 6.56 -17.36 -4.73
CA GLU A 21 6.48 -18.21 -3.55
C GLU A 21 5.60 -17.59 -2.44
N PRO A 22 5.01 -18.39 -1.55
CA PRO A 22 4.36 -17.89 -0.33
C PRO A 22 5.33 -17.06 0.51
N ASN A 23 4.83 -15.99 1.14
CA ASN A 23 5.62 -15.07 1.98
C ASN A 23 6.82 -14.38 1.30
N ALA A 24 6.96 -14.51 -0.02
CA ALA A 24 7.96 -13.77 -0.77
C ALA A 24 7.43 -12.38 -1.16
N ILE A 25 8.29 -11.38 -1.01
CA ILE A 25 8.05 -10.02 -1.50
C ILE A 25 8.75 -9.90 -2.85
N LEU A 26 8.00 -9.58 -3.90
CA LEU A 26 8.49 -9.55 -5.28
C LEU A 26 9.69 -8.62 -5.49
N TYR A 27 9.75 -7.51 -4.76
CA TYR A 27 10.78 -6.46 -4.89
C TYR A 27 11.93 -6.57 -3.91
N ASN A 28 12.00 -7.64 -3.11
CA ASN A 28 13.16 -7.90 -2.28
C ASN A 28 13.97 -9.08 -2.86
N PRO A 29 15.04 -8.83 -3.62
CA PRO A 29 15.86 -9.89 -4.23
C PRO A 29 16.52 -10.81 -3.21
N ASP A 30 16.64 -10.40 -1.94
CA ASP A 30 17.16 -11.25 -0.86
C ASP A 30 16.14 -12.31 -0.42
N ASN A 31 14.83 -12.09 -0.68
CA ASN A 31 13.75 -12.97 -0.24
C ASN A 31 13.28 -13.95 -1.33
N ILE A 32 13.51 -13.64 -2.61
CA ILE A 32 13.30 -14.59 -3.71
C ILE A 32 14.66 -15.05 -4.17
N ASN A 33 15.00 -16.30 -3.89
CA ASN A 33 16.16 -16.91 -4.51
C ASN A 33 15.89 -17.09 -6.01
N LEU A 34 16.10 -16.03 -6.80
CA LEU A 34 15.89 -16.01 -8.25
C LEU A 34 16.77 -17.03 -8.98
N ASN A 35 17.84 -17.53 -8.34
CA ASN A 35 18.61 -18.66 -8.87
C ASN A 35 17.78 -19.95 -8.96
N LYS A 36 16.68 -20.06 -8.19
CA LYS A 36 15.70 -21.15 -8.36
C LYS A 36 14.82 -20.96 -9.61
N TYR A 37 14.70 -19.72 -10.10
CA TYR A 37 13.81 -19.34 -11.19
C TYR A 37 14.57 -18.51 -12.25
N PRO A 38 15.63 -19.05 -12.87
CA PRO A 38 16.49 -18.27 -13.78
C PRO A 38 15.74 -17.73 -15.01
N ARG A 39 14.62 -18.37 -15.40
CA ARG A 39 13.73 -17.89 -16.47
C ARG A 39 12.85 -16.71 -16.08
N PHE A 40 12.77 -16.35 -14.79
CA PHE A 40 11.89 -15.32 -14.25
C PHE A 40 12.66 -14.08 -13.74
N HIS A 41 13.98 -14.04 -13.91
CA HIS A 41 14.85 -12.97 -13.41
C HIS A 41 14.47 -11.59 -13.98
N ASP A 42 14.18 -11.53 -15.28
CA ASP A 42 13.87 -10.27 -15.99
C ASP A 42 12.37 -9.92 -15.98
N MET A 43 11.51 -10.76 -15.40
CA MET A 43 10.05 -10.67 -15.60
C MET A 43 9.36 -9.62 -14.72
N PHE A 44 10.02 -9.14 -13.67
CA PHE A 44 9.44 -8.20 -12.70
C PHE A 44 10.19 -6.87 -12.61
N GLY A 45 11.33 -6.76 -13.29
CA GLY A 45 12.14 -5.54 -13.42
C GLY A 45 12.05 -4.90 -14.81
N ASP A 46 11.06 -5.29 -15.61
CA ASP A 46 10.96 -4.89 -17.01
C ASP A 46 10.70 -3.38 -17.17
N SER A 47 11.44 -2.77 -18.09
CA SER A 47 11.29 -1.39 -18.58
C SER A 47 9.83 -0.99 -18.82
N ILE A 48 8.99 -1.95 -19.22
CA ILE A 48 7.56 -1.76 -19.48
C ILE A 48 6.79 -1.37 -18.21
N PHE A 49 7.03 -2.03 -17.07
CA PHE A 49 6.34 -1.68 -15.83
C PHE A 49 6.80 -0.31 -15.31
N GLY A 50 8.09 0.01 -15.45
CA GLY A 50 8.61 1.35 -15.15
C GLY A 50 7.92 2.43 -15.97
N ALA A 51 7.88 2.27 -17.30
CA ALA A 51 7.23 3.22 -18.21
C ALA A 51 5.72 3.39 -17.90
N LEU A 52 5.04 2.30 -17.56
CA LEU A 52 3.64 2.34 -17.12
C LEU A 52 3.49 3.17 -15.84
N VAL A 53 4.33 2.91 -14.83
CA VAL A 53 4.29 3.66 -13.56
C VAL A 53 4.53 5.15 -13.81
N ASP A 54 5.43 5.51 -14.72
CA ASP A 54 5.69 6.90 -15.08
C ASP A 54 4.50 7.55 -15.80
N GLU A 55 3.84 6.85 -16.72
CA GLU A 55 2.60 7.30 -17.36
C GLU A 55 1.48 7.55 -16.34
N LEU A 56 1.35 6.65 -15.34
CA LEU A 56 0.38 6.81 -14.26
C LEU A 56 0.72 7.99 -13.34
N LYS A 57 2.00 8.20 -13.02
CA LYS A 57 2.44 9.35 -12.21
C LYS A 57 2.15 10.67 -12.91
N GLU A 58 2.37 10.74 -14.22
CA GLU A 58 2.04 11.94 -15.00
C GLU A 58 0.53 12.20 -15.05
N SER A 59 -0.26 11.13 -15.20
CA SER A 59 -1.72 11.19 -15.26
C SER A 59 -2.37 11.57 -13.93
N TYR A 60 -1.96 10.92 -12.83
CA TYR A 60 -2.60 11.06 -11.52
C TYR A 60 -1.93 12.09 -10.62
N LYS A 61 -0.69 12.48 -10.92
CA LYS A 61 0.13 13.42 -10.13
C LYS A 61 0.05 13.09 -8.64
N PRO A 62 0.43 11.86 -8.23
CA PRO A 62 0.25 11.41 -6.86
C PRO A 62 1.02 12.30 -5.90
N ASP A 63 0.37 12.71 -4.81
CA ASP A 63 1.02 13.34 -3.66
C ASP A 63 1.35 12.31 -2.58
N THR A 64 0.98 11.05 -2.80
CA THR A 64 1.20 9.96 -1.88
C THR A 64 1.39 8.63 -2.61
N PHE A 65 2.44 7.90 -2.24
CA PHE A 65 2.54 6.46 -2.48
C PHE A 65 2.17 5.75 -1.20
N MET A 66 1.29 4.75 -1.26
CA MET A 66 0.84 4.02 -0.08
C MET A 66 1.12 2.53 -0.20
N GLU A 67 1.68 1.96 0.86
CA GLU A 67 2.02 0.54 0.93
C GLU A 67 1.55 -0.11 2.23
N GLY A 68 1.37 -1.42 2.19
CA GLY A 68 1.18 -2.22 3.39
C GLY A 68 2.52 -2.57 4.01
N SER A 69 2.60 -2.62 5.34
CA SER A 69 3.81 -3.10 6.05
C SER A 69 4.29 -4.50 5.64
N ASN A 70 3.43 -5.31 4.99
CA ASN A 70 3.81 -6.61 4.42
C ASN A 70 4.69 -6.52 3.16
N MET A 71 4.81 -5.35 2.53
CA MET A 71 5.79 -5.13 1.45
C MET A 71 7.22 -4.99 1.97
N ILE A 72 7.37 -4.70 3.27
CA ILE A 72 8.66 -4.46 3.91
C ILE A 72 9.01 -5.60 4.86
N MET A 73 8.01 -6.18 5.54
CA MET A 73 8.18 -7.25 6.52
C MET A 73 7.30 -8.46 6.21
N PHE A 74 7.89 -9.65 6.17
CA PHE A 74 7.12 -10.87 5.96
C PHE A 74 6.33 -11.27 7.22
N GLU A 75 5.28 -12.08 7.02
CA GLU A 75 4.43 -12.55 8.11
C GLU A 75 5.22 -13.52 9.01
N GLY A 76 5.29 -13.21 10.31
CA GLY A 76 6.08 -13.98 11.28
C GLY A 76 7.53 -13.52 11.45
N GLN A 77 8.00 -12.51 10.71
CA GLN A 77 9.31 -11.90 10.92
C GLN A 77 9.43 -11.36 12.35
N GLU A 78 10.56 -11.63 13.01
CA GLU A 78 10.83 -11.09 14.35
C GLU A 78 10.90 -9.57 14.29
N VAL A 79 10.21 -8.92 15.22
CA VAL A 79 10.12 -7.46 15.30
C VAL A 79 11.09 -6.97 16.38
N LYS A 80 12.00 -6.06 16.01
CA LYS A 80 12.95 -5.44 16.95
C LYS A 80 12.24 -4.96 18.22
N ARG A 81 12.67 -5.43 19.39
CA ARG A 81 12.10 -4.99 20.67
C ARG A 81 12.44 -3.51 20.92
N LEU A 82 11.43 -2.72 21.28
CA LEU A 82 11.61 -1.32 21.68
C LEU A 82 11.77 -1.23 23.20
N PRO A 83 12.48 -0.20 23.71
CA PRO A 83 12.52 0.08 25.15
C PRO A 83 11.10 0.24 25.71
N LYS A 84 10.88 -0.26 26.93
CA LYS A 84 9.59 -0.08 27.61
C LYS A 84 9.29 1.40 27.78
N TYR A 85 8.06 1.78 27.51
CA TYR A 85 7.60 3.14 27.73
C TYR A 85 6.98 3.24 29.13
N ASN A 86 7.61 4.02 30.01
CA ASN A 86 7.20 4.16 31.41
C ASN A 86 6.47 5.49 31.72
N GLY A 87 6.21 6.31 30.69
CA GLY A 87 5.45 7.56 30.84
C GLY A 87 3.94 7.33 30.77
N ASP A 88 3.18 8.42 30.87
CA ASP A 88 1.76 8.40 30.56
C ASP A 88 1.56 8.16 29.06
N SER A 89 0.95 7.03 28.68
CA SER A 89 0.80 6.69 27.27
C SER A 89 -0.39 7.35 26.59
N GLU A 90 -1.33 7.93 27.34
CA GLU A 90 -2.61 8.41 26.78
C GLU A 90 -2.40 9.47 25.70
N TYR A 91 -1.46 10.40 25.91
CA TYR A 91 -1.13 11.45 24.94
C TYR A 91 -0.47 10.93 23.65
N LEU A 92 0.03 9.70 23.63
CA LEU A 92 0.59 9.10 22.42
C LEU A 92 -0.51 8.65 21.45
N TYR A 93 -1.72 8.34 21.93
CA TYR A 93 -2.81 7.80 21.11
C TYR A 93 -3.62 8.88 20.39
N GLN A 94 -2.90 9.82 19.75
CA GLN A 94 -3.47 10.86 18.90
C GLN A 94 -2.60 11.06 17.66
N ASP A 95 -3.14 11.69 16.62
CA ASP A 95 -2.36 11.96 15.41
C ASP A 95 -1.13 12.82 15.75
N TYR A 96 0.04 12.40 15.29
CA TYR A 96 1.31 13.11 15.49
C TYR A 96 1.84 13.61 14.15
N LEU A 97 1.79 14.93 13.96
CA LEU A 97 2.10 15.59 12.69
C LEU A 97 3.04 16.78 12.93
N PRO A 98 4.37 16.57 13.05
CA PRO A 98 5.33 17.64 13.28
C PRO A 98 5.23 18.71 12.20
N THR A 99 5.14 19.98 12.59
CA THR A 99 4.92 21.09 11.65
C THR A 99 6.11 21.30 10.75
N GLU A 100 7.33 21.05 11.25
CA GLU A 100 8.57 21.12 10.48
C GLU A 100 8.65 20.08 9.36
N ILE A 101 7.88 18.98 9.47
CA ILE A 101 7.80 17.93 8.45
C ILE A 101 6.60 18.16 7.53
N THR A 102 5.42 18.39 8.11
CA THR A 102 4.17 18.53 7.34
C THR A 102 4.17 19.77 6.46
N LYS A 103 4.77 20.88 6.91
CA LYS A 103 4.88 22.14 6.17
C LYS A 103 6.24 22.32 5.46
N ASN A 104 7.07 21.29 5.37
CA ASN A 104 8.34 21.37 4.65
C ASN A 104 8.10 21.61 3.15
N PRO A 105 8.54 22.75 2.56
CA PRO A 105 8.28 23.07 1.15
C PRO A 105 9.05 22.18 0.16
N LYS A 106 10.14 21.53 0.62
CA LYS A 106 10.89 20.57 -0.19
C LYS A 106 10.12 19.27 -0.40
N ARG A 107 9.30 18.87 0.57
CA ARG A 107 8.51 17.63 0.48
C ARG A 107 7.45 17.77 -0.61
N LYS A 108 7.49 16.86 -1.58
CA LYS A 108 6.54 16.79 -2.70
C LYS A 108 5.52 15.68 -2.53
N PHE A 109 5.89 14.58 -1.87
CA PHE A 109 4.98 13.47 -1.65
C PHE A 109 5.19 12.81 -0.29
N TRP A 110 4.24 11.95 0.09
CA TRP A 110 4.33 11.07 1.24
C TRP A 110 4.57 9.62 0.81
N LEU A 111 5.38 8.89 1.57
CA LEU A 111 5.37 7.43 1.58
C LEU A 111 4.52 6.97 2.77
N ALA A 112 3.23 6.70 2.54
CA ALA A 112 2.30 6.31 3.58
C ALA A 112 2.35 4.78 3.80
N ILE A 113 2.63 4.33 5.01
CA ILE A 113 2.71 2.90 5.32
C ILE A 113 1.61 2.47 6.28
N VAL A 114 0.76 1.54 5.84
CA VAL A 114 -0.25 0.90 6.69
C VAL A 114 0.42 -0.15 7.58
N ASP A 115 0.63 0.24 8.85
CA ASP A 115 1.27 -0.58 9.88
C ASP A 115 0.44 -0.61 11.16
N GLY A 116 -0.77 -1.18 11.05
CA GLY A 116 -1.71 -1.26 12.17
C GLY A 116 -1.21 -2.00 13.42
N LYS A 117 -0.08 -2.72 13.34
CA LYS A 117 0.53 -3.49 14.43
C LYS A 117 1.88 -2.91 14.92
N GLY A 118 2.37 -1.83 14.33
CA GLY A 118 3.63 -1.19 14.73
C GLY A 118 4.86 -2.10 14.62
N ARG A 119 5.03 -2.73 13.46
CA ARG A 119 6.13 -3.65 13.16
C ARG A 119 7.36 -2.93 12.60
N LEU A 120 7.19 -1.81 11.90
CA LEU A 120 8.26 -1.10 11.21
C LEU A 120 9.06 -0.21 12.17
N ARG A 121 10.22 -0.70 12.61
CA ARG A 121 11.03 -0.13 13.70
C ARG A 121 12.46 0.22 13.30
N SER A 122 12.70 0.44 12.01
CA SER A 122 14.01 0.84 11.48
C SER A 122 14.36 2.29 11.81
N GLY A 123 13.34 3.16 11.93
CA GLY A 123 13.54 4.60 12.08
C GLY A 123 13.75 5.32 10.75
N TYR A 124 13.60 4.61 9.64
CA TYR A 124 13.63 5.16 8.28
C TYR A 124 12.56 6.24 8.13
N LYS A 125 12.93 7.37 7.51
CA LYS A 125 12.08 8.55 7.36
C LYS A 125 11.67 8.84 5.93
N GLY A 126 12.22 8.14 4.95
CA GLY A 126 11.95 8.35 3.52
C GLY A 126 12.75 9.49 2.90
N ASN A 127 13.23 10.44 3.71
CA ASN A 127 13.99 11.59 3.22
C ASN A 127 15.49 11.31 3.08
N GLU A 128 15.95 10.13 3.53
CA GLU A 128 17.32 9.65 3.35
C GLU A 128 17.62 9.32 1.89
N ASP A 129 16.67 8.70 1.18
CA ASP A 129 16.83 8.32 -0.24
C ASP A 129 16.36 9.43 -1.19
N ASN A 130 15.40 10.23 -0.76
CA ASN A 130 14.83 11.32 -1.54
C ASN A 130 14.37 12.47 -0.65
N GLU A 131 15.07 13.61 -0.68
CA GLU A 131 14.74 14.79 0.14
C GLU A 131 13.32 15.35 -0.08
N GLN A 132 12.65 14.96 -1.16
CA GLN A 132 11.28 15.33 -1.50
C GLN A 132 10.22 14.38 -0.91
N SER A 133 10.64 13.31 -0.24
CA SER A 133 9.75 12.33 0.40
C SER A 133 9.80 12.45 1.92
N HIS A 134 8.73 12.02 2.57
CA HIS A 134 8.77 11.65 3.98
C HIS A 134 7.79 10.51 4.24
N ILE A 135 8.12 9.61 5.15
CA ILE A 135 7.26 8.51 5.56
C ILE A 135 6.13 9.03 6.45
N LEU A 136 4.94 8.44 6.32
CA LEU A 136 3.79 8.65 7.19
C LEU A 136 3.28 7.28 7.64
N HIS A 137 3.30 7.01 8.95
CA HIS A 137 2.77 5.76 9.45
C HIS A 137 1.25 5.86 9.65
N LEU A 138 0.52 4.89 9.14
CA LEU A 138 -0.93 4.75 9.32
C LEU A 138 -1.17 3.59 10.29
N VAL A 139 -1.52 3.90 11.52
CA VAL A 139 -1.56 2.94 12.64
C VAL A 139 -2.97 2.78 13.21
N SER A 140 -3.18 1.72 14.00
CA SER A 140 -4.42 1.48 14.74
C SER A 140 -4.21 1.75 16.23
N TYR A 141 -5.29 1.83 17.01
CA TYR A 141 -5.21 1.94 18.47
C TYR A 141 -4.64 0.68 19.16
N ASN A 142 -4.47 -0.43 18.43
CA ASN A 142 -3.88 -1.67 18.95
C ASN A 142 -2.33 -1.69 18.91
N VAL A 143 -1.67 -0.62 18.42
CA VAL A 143 -0.21 -0.54 18.51
C VAL A 143 0.24 -0.30 19.94
N ALA A 144 1.38 -0.89 20.32
CA ALA A 144 1.95 -0.70 21.65
C ALA A 144 2.42 0.76 21.84
N PRO A 145 2.33 1.33 23.06
CA PRO A 145 2.75 2.72 23.30
C PRO A 145 4.25 2.93 23.06
N GLU A 146 5.09 1.92 23.26
CA GLU A 146 6.50 1.94 22.90
C GLU A 146 6.72 2.30 21.43
N TYR A 147 5.84 1.83 20.56
CA TYR A 147 5.91 2.10 19.13
C TYR A 147 5.61 3.57 18.82
N LEU A 148 4.54 4.11 19.41
CA LEU A 148 4.16 5.51 19.23
C LEU A 148 5.23 6.44 19.80
N ALA A 149 5.76 6.13 20.98
CA ALA A 149 6.87 6.86 21.58
C ALA A 149 8.13 6.80 20.69
N PHE A 150 8.44 5.64 20.13
CA PHE A 150 9.53 5.49 19.16
C PHE A 150 9.34 6.38 17.93
N LEU A 151 8.15 6.41 17.34
CA LEU A 151 7.86 7.29 16.20
C LEU A 151 8.01 8.76 16.59
N GLN A 152 7.44 9.20 17.71
CA GLN A 152 7.56 10.59 18.17
C GLN A 152 9.00 10.99 18.45
N ASN A 153 9.79 10.14 19.13
CA ASN A 153 11.21 10.41 19.44
C ASN A 153 12.06 10.54 18.16
N ASN A 154 11.70 9.81 17.11
CA ASN A 154 12.36 9.92 15.81
C ASN A 154 11.76 11.01 14.91
N LYS A 155 10.76 11.76 15.39
CA LYS A 155 9.98 12.71 14.60
C LYS A 155 9.37 12.08 13.35
N ILE A 156 8.89 10.85 13.44
CA ILE A 156 8.19 10.18 12.36
C ILE A 156 6.69 10.44 12.52
N PRO A 157 6.02 11.10 11.55
CA PRO A 157 4.60 11.40 11.68
C PRO A 157 3.76 10.13 11.57
N TYR A 158 2.62 10.15 12.26
CA TYR A 158 1.61 9.12 12.11
C TYR A 158 0.18 9.65 12.27
N LEU A 159 -0.72 8.97 11.60
CA LEU A 159 -2.16 9.07 11.81
C LEU A 159 -2.64 7.77 12.47
N ILE A 160 -3.56 7.90 13.42
CA ILE A 160 -4.10 6.75 14.17
C ILE A 160 -5.61 6.62 13.95
N SER A 161 -6.08 5.44 13.56
CA SER A 161 -7.51 5.19 13.39
C SER A 161 -7.84 3.69 13.43
N GLY A 162 -9.01 3.35 13.99
CA GLY A 162 -9.49 1.98 14.10
C GLY A 162 -8.90 1.23 15.31
N LYS A 163 -9.69 0.33 15.90
CA LYS A 163 -9.33 -0.37 17.15
C LYS A 163 -8.26 -1.44 16.92
N GLU A 164 -8.64 -2.56 16.34
CA GLU A 164 -7.74 -3.71 16.11
C GLU A 164 -6.94 -3.62 14.80
N ARG A 165 -7.52 -2.95 13.81
CA ARG A 165 -6.95 -2.73 12.48
C ARG A 165 -7.17 -1.27 12.11
N VAL A 166 -6.37 -0.81 11.15
CA VAL A 166 -6.53 0.54 10.58
C VAL A 166 -7.92 0.64 9.95
N ASP A 167 -8.71 1.62 10.38
CA ASP A 167 -9.93 2.02 9.68
C ASP A 167 -9.50 2.86 8.47
N LEU A 168 -9.46 2.21 7.31
CA LEU A 168 -8.96 2.79 6.06
C LEU A 168 -9.83 3.97 5.59
N LYS A 169 -11.16 3.90 5.78
CA LYS A 169 -12.07 4.98 5.38
C LYS A 169 -11.77 6.26 6.15
N ASN A 170 -11.70 6.18 7.47
CA ASN A 170 -11.35 7.34 8.30
C ASN A 170 -9.90 7.78 8.07
N MET A 171 -8.98 6.84 7.85
CA MET A 171 -7.59 7.15 7.57
C MET A 171 -7.43 8.00 6.30
N LEU A 172 -8.08 7.61 5.20
CA LEU A 172 -8.10 8.37 3.96
C LEU A 172 -8.73 9.75 4.14
N SER A 173 -9.78 9.86 4.97
CA SER A 173 -10.41 11.15 5.28
C SER A 173 -9.50 12.07 6.11
N LYS A 174 -8.77 11.54 7.08
CA LYS A 174 -7.73 12.28 7.81
C LYS A 174 -6.60 12.75 6.89
N MET A 175 -6.13 11.89 5.99
CA MET A 175 -5.12 12.26 4.99
C MET A 175 -5.60 13.42 4.10
N TYR A 176 -6.86 13.40 3.68
CA TYR A 176 -7.46 14.48 2.91
C TYR A 176 -7.59 15.78 3.69
N THR A 177 -8.11 15.71 4.92
CA THR A 177 -8.51 16.90 5.69
C THR A 177 -7.35 17.53 6.45
N LYS A 178 -6.43 16.73 7.01
CA LYS A 178 -5.31 17.21 7.83
C LYS A 178 -4.06 17.50 7.03
N LEU A 179 -3.82 16.77 5.94
CA LEU A 179 -2.60 16.85 5.14
C LEU A 179 -2.86 17.33 3.70
N ASN A 180 -4.13 17.57 3.34
CA ASN A 180 -4.54 18.02 2.02
C ASN A 180 -4.14 17.05 0.89
N LEU A 181 -4.06 15.75 1.17
CA LEU A 181 -3.68 14.72 0.20
C LEU A 181 -4.87 14.38 -0.70
N LYS A 182 -4.66 14.37 -2.01
CA LYS A 182 -5.70 14.26 -3.04
C LYS A 182 -5.54 13.05 -3.93
N SER A 183 -4.33 12.52 -4.08
CA SER A 183 -4.03 11.48 -5.08
C SER A 183 -3.06 10.45 -4.52
N ILE A 184 -3.57 9.23 -4.29
CA ILE A 184 -2.81 8.12 -3.72
C ILE A 184 -2.61 7.03 -4.77
N MET A 185 -1.37 6.65 -5.00
CA MET A 185 -1.01 5.45 -5.77
C MET A 185 -0.61 4.30 -4.83
N ILE A 186 -1.10 3.09 -5.10
CA ILE A 186 -0.90 1.90 -4.27
C ILE A 186 -0.28 0.77 -5.08
N SER A 187 0.94 0.37 -4.73
CA SER A 187 1.66 -0.79 -5.30
C SER A 187 1.23 -2.12 -4.67
N SER A 188 0.70 -2.08 -3.44
CA SER A 188 0.40 -3.23 -2.59
C SER A 188 -0.93 -3.92 -2.93
N ALA A 189 -1.04 -4.55 -4.09
CA ALA A 189 -2.30 -5.12 -4.59
C ALA A 189 -2.79 -6.41 -3.92
N GLY A 190 -2.17 -6.87 -2.84
CA GLY A 190 -2.60 -8.04 -2.06
C GLY A 190 -3.65 -7.69 -1.00
N LYS A 191 -3.35 -8.03 0.28
CA LYS A 191 -4.26 -7.83 1.42
C LYS A 191 -4.72 -6.37 1.61
N LEU A 192 -3.85 -5.38 1.35
CA LEU A 192 -4.20 -3.95 1.51
C LEU A 192 -5.23 -3.52 0.47
N SER A 193 -4.97 -3.73 -0.82
CA SER A 193 -5.95 -3.43 -1.86
C SER A 193 -7.21 -4.28 -1.73
N GLY A 194 -7.12 -5.52 -1.24
CA GLY A 194 -8.30 -6.33 -0.92
C GLY A 194 -9.17 -5.71 0.18
N ALA A 195 -8.57 -5.12 1.22
CA ALA A 195 -9.31 -4.40 2.26
C ALA A 195 -9.95 -3.11 1.71
N LEU A 196 -9.21 -2.31 0.93
CA LEU A 196 -9.75 -1.12 0.25
C LEU A 196 -10.89 -1.45 -0.69
N LEU A 197 -10.81 -2.59 -1.40
CA LEU A 197 -11.88 -3.08 -2.27
C LEU A 197 -13.16 -3.38 -1.47
N ARG A 198 -13.04 -4.04 -0.31
CA ARG A 198 -14.20 -4.38 0.54
C ARG A 198 -14.89 -3.15 1.13
N ASP A 199 -14.12 -2.08 1.34
CA ASP A 199 -14.61 -0.80 1.86
C ASP A 199 -15.05 0.18 0.75
N ASP A 200 -15.04 -0.24 -0.52
CA ASP A 200 -15.38 0.60 -1.69
C ASP A 200 -14.53 1.89 -1.79
N LEU A 201 -13.24 1.77 -1.47
CA LEU A 201 -12.28 2.88 -1.38
C LEU A 201 -11.32 2.99 -2.57
N ILE A 202 -11.50 2.19 -3.62
CA ILE A 202 -10.65 2.22 -4.83
C ILE A 202 -11.41 2.95 -5.93
N ASP A 203 -10.74 3.85 -6.64
CA ASP A 203 -11.33 4.60 -7.76
C ASP A 203 -10.89 4.02 -9.11
N GLU A 204 -9.64 3.57 -9.23
CA GLU A 204 -9.11 2.97 -10.46
C GLU A 204 -8.15 1.82 -10.17
N ILE A 205 -8.16 0.81 -11.05
CA ILE A 205 -7.31 -0.38 -11.00
C ILE A 205 -6.49 -0.45 -12.30
N ASN A 206 -5.17 -0.53 -12.17
CA ASN A 206 -4.21 -0.62 -13.26
C ASN A 206 -3.39 -1.90 -13.08
N ILE A 207 -3.49 -2.85 -14.01
CA ILE A 207 -2.82 -4.15 -13.88
C ILE A 207 -2.03 -4.45 -15.15
N LEU A 208 -0.75 -4.72 -15.00
CA LEU A 208 0.10 -5.32 -16.02
C LEU A 208 0.11 -6.84 -15.83
N PHE A 209 -0.59 -7.56 -16.70
CA PHE A 209 -0.56 -9.02 -16.75
C PHE A 209 0.61 -9.48 -17.61
N ASN A 210 1.47 -10.30 -17.04
CA ASN A 210 2.59 -10.88 -17.75
C ASN A 210 2.23 -12.28 -18.31
N PRO A 211 2.87 -12.72 -19.41
CA PRO A 211 2.49 -13.94 -20.13
C PRO A 211 3.00 -15.23 -19.46
N PHE A 212 2.70 -15.41 -18.17
CA PHE A 212 3.05 -16.62 -17.42
C PHE A 212 2.02 -16.91 -16.33
N ILE A 213 1.99 -18.17 -15.87
CA ILE A 213 1.09 -18.65 -14.81
C ILE A 213 1.94 -19.19 -13.67
N ILE A 214 1.56 -18.86 -12.43
CA ILE A 214 2.27 -19.32 -11.22
C ILE A 214 1.45 -20.37 -10.47
N GLY A 215 0.15 -20.12 -10.24
CA GLY A 215 -0.70 -20.98 -9.43
C GLY A 215 -0.40 -20.92 -7.93
N GLY A 216 -0.81 -21.98 -7.21
CA GLY A 216 -0.55 -22.18 -5.79
C GLY A 216 -1.62 -21.61 -4.84
N PHE A 217 -2.13 -22.44 -3.94
CA PHE A 217 -3.17 -22.04 -2.97
C PHE A 217 -2.72 -20.99 -1.96
N LYS A 218 -1.42 -20.98 -1.63
CA LYS A 218 -0.83 -20.08 -0.62
C LYS A 218 -0.03 -18.93 -1.24
N THR A 219 0.03 -18.85 -2.56
CA THR A 219 0.75 -17.80 -3.27
C THR A 219 -0.08 -16.52 -3.23
N PRO A 220 0.50 -15.37 -2.81
CA PRO A 220 -0.16 -14.07 -2.83
C PRO A 220 -0.89 -13.79 -4.14
N VAL A 221 -2.15 -13.37 -4.02
CA VAL A 221 -3.06 -13.11 -5.14
C VAL A 221 -3.58 -11.67 -5.07
N LEU A 222 -3.91 -11.12 -6.23
CA LEU A 222 -4.58 -9.83 -6.35
C LEU A 222 -5.84 -9.74 -5.47
N PHE A 223 -6.00 -8.61 -4.79
CA PHE A 223 -7.15 -8.25 -3.98
C PHE A 223 -7.57 -9.29 -2.92
N ALA A 224 -6.60 -10.02 -2.38
CA ALA A 224 -6.83 -11.00 -1.32
C ALA A 224 -7.65 -10.41 -0.17
N SER A 225 -8.87 -10.92 0.03
CA SER A 225 -9.87 -10.36 0.93
C SER A 225 -10.82 -11.46 1.44
N PRO A 226 -11.62 -11.22 2.50
CA PRO A 226 -12.67 -12.15 2.91
C PRO A 226 -13.63 -12.45 1.75
N GLU A 227 -14.25 -13.62 1.81
CA GLU A 227 -15.18 -14.09 0.78
C GLU A 227 -16.39 -13.17 0.58
N LEU A 228 -16.98 -13.25 -0.60
CA LEU A 228 -18.27 -12.64 -0.86
C LEU A 228 -19.35 -13.24 0.05
N ASN A 229 -20.34 -12.43 0.39
CA ASN A 229 -21.46 -12.85 1.24
C ASN A 229 -22.75 -12.17 0.73
N PRO A 230 -23.34 -12.67 -0.36
CA PRO A 230 -24.55 -12.08 -0.92
C PRO A 230 -25.74 -12.11 0.06
N PRO A 231 -26.62 -11.08 0.07
CA PRO A 231 -26.54 -9.87 -0.74
C PRO A 231 -25.64 -8.77 -0.15
N LYS A 232 -25.05 -9.00 1.05
CA LYS A 232 -24.31 -7.96 1.81
C LYS A 232 -23.01 -7.53 1.13
N ILE A 233 -22.29 -8.47 0.53
CA ILE A 233 -21.02 -8.23 -0.16
C ILE A 233 -21.12 -8.86 -1.55
N LEU A 234 -21.28 -8.01 -2.56
CA LEU A 234 -21.35 -8.36 -3.98
C LEU A 234 -20.02 -8.09 -4.69
N PRO A 235 -19.79 -8.65 -5.89
CA PRO A 235 -18.64 -8.31 -6.72
C PRO A 235 -18.61 -6.80 -7.06
N THR A 236 -17.43 -6.21 -6.99
CA THR A 236 -17.19 -4.83 -7.44
C THR A 236 -17.26 -4.76 -8.96
N LYS A 237 -18.13 -3.88 -9.49
CA LYS A 237 -18.26 -3.66 -10.93
C LYS A 237 -17.18 -2.72 -11.44
N LEU A 238 -16.69 -2.98 -12.65
CA LEU A 238 -15.65 -2.22 -13.30
C LEU A 238 -16.11 -1.76 -14.69
N THR A 239 -15.61 -0.61 -15.13
CA THR A 239 -15.70 -0.14 -16.51
C THR A 239 -14.30 -0.08 -17.10
N LEU A 240 -14.08 -0.71 -18.25
CA LEU A 240 -12.80 -0.64 -18.96
C LEU A 240 -12.51 0.82 -19.34
N ILE A 241 -11.31 1.29 -19.00
CA ILE A 241 -10.76 2.56 -19.46
C ILE A 241 -9.89 2.31 -20.70
N SER A 242 -8.95 1.37 -20.60
CA SER A 242 -8.08 1.00 -21.72
C SER A 242 -7.48 -0.40 -21.56
N SER A 243 -7.04 -0.98 -22.68
CA SER A 243 -6.24 -2.20 -22.74
C SER A 243 -5.14 -2.03 -23.79
N LYS A 244 -3.89 -2.36 -23.43
CA LYS A 244 -2.72 -2.29 -24.31
C LYS A 244 -1.96 -3.61 -24.24
N VAL A 245 -1.68 -4.19 -25.40
CA VAL A 245 -0.75 -5.32 -25.52
C VAL A 245 0.64 -4.75 -25.83
N ASN A 246 1.66 -5.18 -25.09
CA ASN A 246 3.05 -4.78 -25.31
C ASN A 246 3.80 -5.85 -26.13
N ASP A 247 4.96 -5.48 -26.66
CA ASP A 247 5.75 -6.34 -27.56
C ASP A 247 6.20 -7.66 -26.91
N ASN A 248 6.40 -7.67 -25.59
CA ASN A 248 6.74 -8.87 -24.83
C ASN A 248 5.53 -9.79 -24.54
N GLY A 249 4.34 -9.47 -25.06
CA GLY A 249 3.10 -10.20 -24.84
C GLY A 249 2.38 -9.89 -23.52
N SER A 250 2.91 -8.98 -22.69
CA SER A 250 2.19 -8.48 -21.52
C SER A 250 0.99 -7.61 -21.91
N ILE A 251 -0.04 -7.63 -21.07
CA ILE A 251 -1.27 -6.88 -21.28
C ILE A 251 -1.47 -5.92 -20.12
N TRP A 252 -1.43 -4.63 -20.41
CA TRP A 252 -1.81 -3.61 -19.45
C TRP A 252 -3.29 -3.27 -19.61
N VAL A 253 -4.05 -3.39 -18.52
CA VAL A 253 -5.46 -3.00 -18.46
C VAL A 253 -5.70 -1.96 -17.38
N ARG A 254 -6.61 -1.03 -17.68
CA ARG A 254 -7.06 0.03 -16.78
C ARG A 254 -8.56 -0.04 -16.62
N TYR A 255 -9.04 0.01 -15.39
CA TYR A 255 -10.45 -0.08 -15.06
C TYR A 255 -10.86 0.97 -14.05
N LYS A 256 -11.94 1.68 -14.34
CA LYS A 256 -12.64 2.52 -13.36
C LYS A 256 -13.49 1.64 -12.46
N VAL A 257 -13.43 1.85 -11.16
CA VAL A 257 -14.34 1.20 -10.20
C VAL A 257 -15.70 1.91 -10.24
N ILE A 258 -16.77 1.13 -10.36
CA ILE A 258 -18.14 1.65 -10.28
C ILE A 258 -18.56 1.61 -8.81
N PRO A 259 -18.86 2.76 -8.18
CA PRO A 259 -19.31 2.80 -6.79
C PRO A 259 -20.57 1.97 -6.60
N ASN A 260 -20.61 1.19 -5.52
CA ASN A 260 -21.81 0.43 -5.18
C ASN A 260 -22.89 1.40 -4.65
N SER A 261 -23.93 1.67 -5.45
CA SER A 261 -25.00 2.62 -5.11
C SER A 261 -25.91 2.16 -3.97
N GLU A 262 -25.84 0.88 -3.58
CA GLU A 262 -26.74 0.24 -2.61
C GLU A 262 -26.25 0.28 -1.16
N LYS A 263 -25.07 0.83 -0.87
CA LYS A 263 -24.48 0.90 0.48
C LYS A 263 -24.55 2.29 1.14
N LYS A 264 -25.35 3.23 0.60
CA LYS A 264 -25.55 4.56 1.21
C LYS A 264 -26.55 4.53 2.35
#